data_AF-A0AAJ3ECZ3-F1
#
_entry.id   AF-A0AAJ3ECZ3-F1
#
_cell.length_a   1.000
_cell.length_b   1.000
_cell.length_c   1.000
_cell.angle_alpha   90.00
_cell.angle_beta   90.00
_cell.angle_gamma   90.00
#
_symmetry.space_group_name_H-M   'P 1'
#
loop_
_entity.id
_entity.type
_entity.pdbx_description
1 polymer ?
#
loop_
_entity_poly.entity_id
_entity_poly.type
_entity_poly.pdbx_seq_one_letter_code
_entity_poly.pdbx_strand_id
1 'polypeptide(L)' 'MKTYKAFMQRVVATAGPQANFTITVQAVTSAMAKVTAEAQYPGYKCLNAPTQVR' A
#
# COMPACT_ATOMS: atom_id res chain seq x y z
N MET A 1 -8.79 -8.62 -12.58
CA MET A 1 -7.92 -8.38 -11.41
C MET A 1 -6.55 -8.00 -11.91
N LYS A 2 -5.95 -6.93 -11.38
CA LYS A 2 -4.65 -6.42 -11.78
C LYS A 2 -3.74 -6.34 -10.56
N THR A 3 -2.45 -6.57 -10.75
CA THR A 3 -1.45 -6.39 -9.69
C THR A 3 -1.03 -4.93 -9.66
N TYR A 4 -1.04 -4.33 -8.47
CA TYR A 4 -0.60 -2.96 -8.23
C TYR A 4 0.54 -2.95 -7.23
N LYS A 5 1.53 -2.08 -7.45
CA LYS A 5 2.56 -1.74 -6.47
C LYS A 5 2.10 -0.52 -5.67
N ALA A 6 1.99 -0.67 -4.35
CA ALA A 6 1.65 0.40 -3.43
C ALA A 6 2.87 0.74 -2.56
N PHE A 7 3.24 2.01 -2.52
CA PHE A 7 4.30 2.50 -1.63
C PHE A 7 3.69 2.91 -0.29
N MET A 8 4.08 2.21 0.77
CA MET A 8 3.58 2.34 2.12
C MET A 8 4.57 3.13 2.97
N GLN A 9 4.08 4.16 3.64
CA GLN A 9 4.84 4.96 4.60
C GLN A 9 4.20 4.87 5.98
N ARG A 10 5.04 4.67 6.99
CA ARG A 10 4.64 4.63 8.38
C ARG A 10 4.12 5.98 8.83
N VAL A 11 2.94 5.98 9.43
CA VAL A 11 2.31 7.16 10.05
C VAL A 11 2.29 7.02 11.56
N VAL A 12 2.12 5.80 12.07
CA VAL A 12 2.19 5.51 13.50
C VAL A 12 3.62 5.10 13.85
N ALA A 13 4.28 5.82 14.76
CA ALA A 13 5.70 5.63 15.07
C ALA A 13 6.07 4.21 15.51
N THR A 14 5.13 3.50 16.14
CA THR A 14 5.29 2.12 16.62
C THR A 14 4.81 1.06 15.63
N ALA A 15 4.30 1.45 14.45
CA ALA A 15 3.87 0.49 13.44
C ALA A 15 5.07 -0.11 12.73
N GLY A 16 5.34 -1.40 12.97
CA GLY A 16 6.35 -2.20 12.29
C GLY A 16 7.80 -1.69 12.33
N PRO A 17 8.77 -2.50 11.86
CA PRO A 17 10.20 -2.17 11.95
C PRO A 17 10.65 -1.14 10.91
N GLN A 18 10.09 -1.17 9.70
CA GLN A 18 10.50 -0.32 8.58
C GLN A 18 9.61 0.92 8.48
N ALA A 19 10.24 2.07 8.22
CA ALA A 19 9.53 3.33 8.01
C ALA A 19 8.76 3.32 6.68
N ASN A 20 9.38 2.84 5.59
CA ASN A 20 8.77 2.81 4.27
C ASN A 20 9.05 1.48 3.58
N PHE A 21 8.09 0.96 2.81
CA PHE A 21 8.28 -0.22 1.97
C PHE A 21 7.30 -0.23 0.79
N THR A 22 7.53 -1.09 -0.19
CA THR A 22 6.60 -1.30 -1.32
C THR A 22 5.96 -2.67 -1.21
N ILE A 23 4.65 -2.76 -1.41
CA ILE A 23 3.92 -4.03 -1.48
C ILE A 23 3.26 -4.20 -2.83
N THR A 24 2.94 -5.45 -3.16
CA THR A 24 2.08 -5.78 -4.30
C THR A 24 0.72 -6.24 -3.81
N VAL A 25 -0.34 -5.63 -4.33
CA VAL A 25 -1.73 -5.99 -4.01
C VAL A 25 -2.50 -6.25 -5.31
N GLN A 26 -3.38 -7.23 -5.30
CA GLN A 26 -4.29 -7.48 -6.41
C GLN A 26 -5.60 -6.73 -6.19
N ALA A 27 -6.01 -5.92 -7.16
CA ALA A 27 -7.24 -5.15 -7.09
C ALA A 27 -7.86 -4.91 -8.48
N VAL A 28 -9.10 -4.44 -8.51
CA VAL A 28 -9.78 -4.05 -9.75
C VAL A 28 -9.35 -2.65 -10.21
N THR A 29 -9.15 -1.72 -9.26
CA THR A 29 -8.73 -0.34 -9.50
C THR A 29 -7.57 0.05 -8.60
N SER A 30 -6.84 1.11 -8.96
CA SER A 30 -5.76 1.66 -8.13
C SER A 30 -6.28 2.21 -6.79
N ALA A 31 -7.48 2.79 -6.78
CA ALA A 31 -8.13 3.25 -5.55
C ALA A 31 -8.43 2.07 -4.61
N MET A 32 -8.95 0.96 -5.15
CA MET A 32 -9.16 -0.26 -4.38
C MET A 32 -7.83 -0.83 -3.88
N ALA A 33 -6.80 -0.89 -4.71
CA ALA A 33 -5.45 -1.29 -4.29
C ALA A 33 -4.94 -0.47 -3.11
N LYS A 34 -5.20 0.84 -3.11
CA LYS A 34 -4.79 1.73 -2.02
C LYS A 34 -5.47 1.35 -0.71
N VAL A 35 -6.80 1.23 -0.74
CA VAL A 35 -7.59 0.87 0.46
C VAL A 35 -7.19 -0.51 0.97
N THR A 36 -6.99 -1.49 0.08
CA THR A 36 -6.55 -2.82 0.48
C THR A 36 -5.15 -2.81 1.10
N ALA A 37 -4.22 -2.03 0.53
CA ALA A 37 -2.87 -1.87 1.08
C ALA A 37 -2.89 -1.26 2.48
N GLU A 38 -3.65 -0.18 2.68
CA GLU A 38 -3.79 0.50 3.98
C GLU A 38 -4.51 -0.38 5.00
N ALA A 39 -5.48 -1.20 4.59
CA ALA A 39 -6.15 -2.17 5.47
C ALA A 39 -5.23 -3.33 5.89
N GLN A 40 -4.32 -3.77 5.02
CA GLN A 40 -3.35 -4.84 5.32
C GLN A 40 -2.25 -4.40 6.28
N TYR A 41 -1.93 -3.09 6.31
CA TYR A 41 -0.86 -2.55 7.16
C TYR A 41 -1.39 -1.38 7.99
N PRO A 42 -2.06 -1.66 9.13
CA PRO A 42 -2.50 -0.64 10.06
C PRO A 42 -1.33 0.24 10.52
N GLY A 43 -1.56 1.55 10.61
CA GLY A 43 -0.52 2.51 10.97
C GLY A 43 0.43 2.91 9.84
N TYR A 44 0.20 2.38 8.62
CA TYR A 44 0.84 2.81 7.40
C TYR A 44 -0.17 3.48 6.46
N LYS A 45 0.30 4.42 5.64
CA LYS A 45 -0.49 5.12 4.63
C LYS A 45 0.17 4.97 3.28
N CYS A 46 -0.64 4.77 2.25
CA CYS A 46 -0.14 4.70 0.90
C CYS A 46 0.08 6.13 0.38
N LEU A 47 1.36 6.48 0.17
CA LEU A 47 1.76 7.86 -0.13
C LEU A 47 1.31 8.31 -1.52
N ASN A 48 1.44 7.39 -2.50
CA ASN A 48 1.18 7.63 -3.91
C ASN A 48 0.06 6.72 -4.40
N ALA A 49 -0.57 7.07 -5.54
CA ALA A 49 -1.50 6.16 -6.18
C ALA A 49 -0.79 4.84 -6.56
N PRO A 50 -1.34 3.67 -6.22
CA PRO A 50 -0.74 2.40 -6.59
C PRO A 50 -0.58 2.28 -8.10
N THR A 51 0.59 1.86 -8.55
CA THR A 51 0.93 1.73 -9.98
C THR A 51 0.67 0.31 -10.44
N GLN A 52 -0.01 0.14 -11.58
CA GLN A 52 -0.25 -1.19 -12.13
C GLN A 52 1.07 -1.81 -12.56
N VAL A 53 1.35 -3.03 -12.09
CA VAL A 53 2.47 -3.84 -12.59
C VAL A 53 2.06 -4.36 -13.97
N ARG A 54 2.89 -4.06 -14.96
CA ARG A 54 2.67 -4.43 -16.36
C ARG A 54 2.81 -5.92 -16.58
#